data_AF-A0AA38WD30-F1
#
_entry.id   AF-A0AA38WD30-F1
#
_cell.length_a   1.000
_cell.length_b   1.000
_cell.length_c   1.000
_cell.angle_alpha   90.00
_cell.angle_beta   90.00
_cell.angle_gamma   90.00
#
_symmetry.space_group_name_H-M   'P 1'
#
loop_
_entity.id
_entity.type
_entity.pdbx_description
1 polymer ?
#
loop_
_entity_poly.entity_id
_entity_poly.type
_entity_poly.pdbx_seq_one_letter_code
_entity_poly.pdbx_strand_id
1 'polypeptide(L)'
;MITDSGCRSAMSTMLKLADPHLADEIEDICSRRSWKGIICDLWPKAKYIEAVVTGSMSQYIPALEYYSRGKLPLVCTMYASSECYFGVNLKPLCDPANVAFTLLPNMGYYEFIPLDENETNGNDDEEIPLDKLVDLVHVKIGCYYELVVTTFSGLNRYRIGDVLQVTGFHNQAPQFRFICRRNVILSIDNDKTNEEDLHKSIMAATRLLEPYNALLVEYTSYADTSSVPGHYVIYWEIKHCTPSVLDKITTPLGPKVLQECCIAMEEDLDYIYRRCRTNDKCIGPLEIRVVKPGTFESLMDLFIKQGASINQYKTPRCIKSDAALKLLNSSVKAYFFSPRDPTWNP
;
A
#
# COMPACT_ATOMS: atom_id res chain seq x y z
N MET A 1 31.34 4.96 -11.07
CA MET A 1 32.47 4.04 -10.83
C MET A 1 32.23 3.37 -9.49
N ILE A 2 32.24 2.03 -9.41
CA ILE A 2 31.96 1.31 -8.16
C ILE A 2 33.19 1.41 -7.26
N THR A 3 33.07 2.08 -6.12
CA THR A 3 34.18 2.36 -5.19
C THR A 3 34.31 1.31 -4.08
N ASP A 4 33.24 0.59 -3.77
CA ASP A 4 33.22 -0.44 -2.73
C ASP A 4 34.07 -1.68 -3.12
N SER A 5 35.05 -2.02 -2.29
CA SER A 5 36.00 -3.10 -2.57
C SER A 5 35.37 -4.48 -2.47
N GLY A 6 34.40 -4.65 -1.56
CA GLY A 6 33.64 -5.90 -1.40
C GLY A 6 32.83 -6.24 -2.66
N CYS A 7 32.09 -5.25 -3.17
CA CYS A 7 31.33 -5.35 -4.41
C CYS A 7 32.24 -5.65 -5.61
N ARG A 8 33.38 -4.96 -5.75
CA ARG A 8 34.35 -5.24 -6.82
C ARG A 8 34.88 -6.67 -6.77
N SER A 9 35.23 -7.16 -5.58
CA SER A 9 35.69 -8.53 -5.38
C SER A 9 34.62 -9.55 -5.76
N ALA A 10 33.40 -9.39 -5.25
CA ALA A 10 32.27 -10.27 -5.58
C ALA A 10 31.97 -10.27 -7.09
N MET A 11 31.86 -9.10 -7.71
CA MET A 11 31.54 -8.97 -9.13
C MET A 11 32.65 -9.48 -10.05
N SER A 12 33.92 -9.42 -9.65
CA SER A 12 35.04 -9.98 -10.44
C SER A 12 34.91 -11.49 -10.68
N THR A 13 34.20 -12.21 -9.81
CA THR A 13 33.95 -13.64 -9.97
C THR A 13 32.87 -13.95 -11.01
N MET A 14 31.94 -13.01 -11.24
CA MET A 14 30.84 -13.15 -12.21
C MET A 14 31.19 -12.51 -13.56
N LEU A 15 31.72 -11.29 -13.56
CA LEU A 15 32.12 -10.52 -14.74
C LEU A 15 33.53 -10.90 -15.20
N LYS A 16 33.72 -12.17 -15.61
CA LYS A 16 35.04 -12.71 -15.98
C LYS A 16 35.56 -12.20 -17.33
N LEU A 17 34.66 -11.92 -18.27
CA LEU A 17 34.98 -11.45 -19.62
C LEU A 17 34.00 -10.36 -20.01
N ALA A 18 34.46 -9.43 -20.84
CA ALA A 18 33.57 -8.47 -21.48
C ALA A 18 32.65 -9.20 -22.47
N ASP A 19 31.36 -8.87 -22.43
CA ASP A 19 30.36 -9.37 -23.37
C ASP A 19 29.66 -8.17 -24.04
N PRO A 20 30.23 -7.66 -25.16
CA PRO A 20 29.66 -6.53 -25.88
C PRO A 20 28.28 -6.84 -26.46
N HIS A 21 28.02 -8.08 -26.87
CA HIS A 21 26.73 -8.47 -27.43
C HIS A 21 25.63 -8.37 -26.36
N LEU A 22 25.89 -8.87 -25.14
CA LEU A 22 24.94 -8.71 -24.04
C LEU A 22 24.75 -7.24 -23.65
N ALA A 23 25.81 -6.41 -23.72
CA ALA A 23 25.71 -4.98 -23.47
C ALA A 23 24.80 -4.29 -24.51
N ASP A 24 25.02 -4.56 -25.80
CA ASP A 24 24.21 -4.02 -26.90
C ASP A 24 22.74 -4.48 -26.77
N GLU A 25 22.50 -5.75 -26.44
CA GLU A 25 21.14 -6.28 -26.22
C GLU A 25 20.40 -5.57 -25.07
N ILE A 26 21.09 -5.34 -23.95
CA ILE A 26 20.51 -4.61 -22.80
C ILE A 26 20.26 -3.15 -23.17
N GLU A 27 21.17 -2.51 -23.91
CA GLU A 27 21.00 -1.13 -24.37
C GLU A 27 19.81 -0.99 -25.33
N ASP A 28 19.66 -1.92 -26.28
CA ASP A 28 18.54 -1.99 -27.21
C ASP A 28 17.19 -2.20 -26.52
N ILE A 29 17.17 -2.96 -25.41
CA ILE A 29 15.98 -3.17 -24.60
C ILE A 29 15.64 -1.90 -23.80
N CYS A 30 16.62 -1.29 -23.14
CA CYS A 30 16.44 -0.14 -22.25
C CYS A 30 16.18 1.19 -22.99
N SER A 31 16.68 1.33 -24.22
CA SER A 31 16.52 2.53 -25.06
C SER A 31 15.12 2.68 -25.68
N ARG A 32 14.25 1.68 -25.53
CA ARG A 32 12.88 1.69 -26.05
C ARG A 32 12.04 2.79 -25.40
N ARG A 33 11.17 3.41 -26.19
CA ARG A 33 10.25 4.48 -25.74
C ARG A 33 9.24 4.04 -24.68
N SER A 34 8.93 2.75 -24.58
CA SER A 34 8.01 2.18 -23.60
C SER A 34 8.67 0.99 -22.93
N TRP A 35 8.57 0.96 -21.60
CA TRP A 35 9.07 -0.13 -20.75
C TRP A 35 7.99 -1.19 -20.44
N LYS A 36 6.89 -1.22 -21.20
CA LYS A 36 5.85 -2.24 -21.03
C LYS A 36 6.44 -3.63 -21.30
N GLY A 37 6.47 -4.48 -20.27
CA GLY A 37 7.07 -5.82 -20.32
C GLY A 37 8.58 -5.89 -20.27
N ILE A 38 9.25 -4.81 -19.84
CA ILE A 38 10.71 -4.74 -19.72
C ILE A 38 11.27 -5.93 -18.91
N ILE A 39 10.55 -6.40 -17.89
CA ILE A 39 10.97 -7.54 -17.06
C ILE A 39 11.05 -8.82 -17.89
N CYS A 40 10.10 -9.03 -18.79
CA CYS A 40 10.10 -10.21 -19.67
C CYS A 40 11.17 -10.14 -20.76
N ASP A 41 11.61 -8.93 -21.14
CA ASP A 41 12.65 -8.76 -22.15
C ASP A 41 14.04 -8.94 -21.54
N LEU A 42 14.30 -8.35 -20.36
CA LEU A 42 15.57 -8.49 -19.64
C LEU A 42 15.73 -9.88 -19.03
N TRP A 43 14.65 -10.50 -18.55
CA TRP A 43 14.66 -11.82 -17.93
C TRP A 43 13.67 -12.77 -18.62
N PRO A 44 13.93 -13.21 -19.86
CA PRO A 44 12.99 -13.99 -20.67
C PRO A 44 12.66 -15.38 -20.10
N LYS A 45 13.47 -15.87 -19.15
CA LYS A 45 13.26 -17.15 -18.47
C LYS A 45 12.52 -17.02 -17.13
N ALA A 46 12.20 -15.80 -16.69
CA ALA A 46 11.45 -15.57 -15.46
C ALA A 46 10.08 -16.28 -15.51
N LYS A 47 9.65 -16.84 -14.38
CA LYS A 47 8.41 -17.64 -14.26
C LYS A 47 7.31 -16.92 -13.50
N TYR A 48 7.69 -16.07 -12.55
CA TYR A 48 6.81 -15.27 -11.72
C TYR A 48 7.60 -14.12 -11.10
N ILE A 49 6.90 -13.16 -10.50
CA ILE A 49 7.49 -12.10 -9.67
C ILE A 49 7.11 -12.40 -8.23
N GLU A 50 8.10 -12.64 -7.37
CA GLU A 50 7.88 -12.82 -5.95
C GLU A 50 7.93 -11.46 -5.24
N ALA A 51 6.80 -11.04 -4.69
CA ALA A 51 6.67 -9.79 -3.95
C ALA A 51 5.46 -9.83 -3.01
N VAL A 52 5.48 -9.03 -1.95
CA VAL A 52 4.28 -8.75 -1.16
C VAL A 52 3.36 -7.87 -2.00
N VAL A 53 2.18 -8.38 -2.36
CA VAL A 53 1.16 -7.67 -3.15
C VAL A 53 -0.18 -7.57 -2.42
N THR A 54 -0.16 -7.81 -1.10
CA THR A 54 -1.32 -7.70 -0.20
C THR A 54 -1.25 -6.43 0.65
N GLY A 55 -2.35 -6.07 1.30
CA GLY A 55 -2.43 -4.83 2.09
C GLY A 55 -2.12 -3.61 1.23
N SER A 56 -1.40 -2.62 1.77
CA SER A 56 -1.07 -1.41 1.01
C SER A 56 -0.07 -1.59 -0.14
N MET A 57 0.49 -2.79 -0.34
CA MET A 57 1.32 -3.09 -1.51
C MET A 57 0.51 -3.48 -2.75
N SER A 58 -0.79 -3.79 -2.59
CA SER A 58 -1.69 -4.10 -3.72
C SER A 58 -1.77 -2.96 -4.74
N GLN A 59 -1.55 -1.70 -4.31
CA GLN A 59 -1.53 -0.53 -5.20
C GLN A 59 -0.52 -0.65 -6.36
N TYR A 60 0.54 -1.45 -6.19
CA TYR A 60 1.58 -1.60 -7.21
C TYR A 60 1.28 -2.71 -8.22
N ILE A 61 0.20 -3.48 -8.02
CA ILE A 61 -0.19 -4.56 -8.95
C ILE A 61 -0.30 -4.03 -10.39
N PRO A 62 -1.00 -2.91 -10.69
CA PRO A 62 -1.07 -2.40 -12.06
C PRO A 62 0.30 -2.05 -12.67
N ALA A 63 1.22 -1.53 -11.85
CA ALA A 63 2.59 -1.23 -12.29
C ALA A 63 3.37 -2.50 -12.61
N LEU A 64 3.30 -3.52 -11.74
CA LEU A 64 3.94 -4.82 -11.95
C LEU A 64 3.38 -5.54 -13.17
N GLU A 65 2.06 -5.46 -13.40
CA GLU A 65 1.41 -5.97 -14.61
C GLU A 65 1.89 -5.23 -15.86
N TYR A 66 1.99 -3.89 -15.81
CA TYR A 66 2.53 -3.10 -16.92
C TYR A 66 3.97 -3.52 -17.27
N TYR A 67 4.87 -3.59 -16.30
CA TYR A 67 6.28 -3.95 -16.52
C TYR A 67 6.50 -5.43 -16.85
N SER A 68 5.50 -6.30 -16.63
CA SER A 68 5.52 -7.72 -17.00
C SER A 68 4.64 -8.08 -18.20
N ARG A 69 3.96 -7.11 -18.82
CA ARG A 69 2.88 -7.36 -19.82
C ARG A 69 1.77 -8.29 -19.30
N GLY A 70 1.58 -8.37 -17.99
CA GLY A 70 0.68 -9.33 -17.33
C GLY A 70 1.05 -10.81 -17.60
N LYS A 71 2.26 -11.09 -18.07
CA LYS A 71 2.69 -12.46 -18.40
C LYS A 71 3.25 -13.23 -17.22
N LEU A 72 3.71 -12.53 -16.19
CA LEU A 72 4.31 -13.12 -15.00
C LEU A 72 3.30 -13.08 -13.85
N PRO A 73 2.92 -14.24 -13.27
CA PRO A 73 2.14 -14.29 -12.05
C PRO A 73 2.83 -13.52 -10.92
N LEU A 74 2.05 -12.80 -10.11
CA LEU A 74 2.53 -12.16 -8.88
C LEU A 74 2.34 -13.12 -7.72
N VAL A 75 3.44 -13.49 -7.06
CA VAL A 75 3.46 -14.53 -6.04
C VAL A 75 3.79 -13.90 -4.68
N CYS A 76 2.83 -13.95 -3.76
CA CYS A 76 3.05 -13.58 -2.36
C CYS A 76 3.19 -14.87 -1.53
N THR A 77 4.41 -15.16 -1.09
CA THR A 77 4.78 -16.46 -0.50
C THR A 77 4.52 -16.55 1.00
N MET A 78 4.72 -15.44 1.72
CA MET A 78 4.82 -15.46 3.18
C MET A 78 4.18 -14.25 3.83
N TYR A 79 3.71 -14.47 5.06
CA TYR A 79 3.26 -13.45 5.99
C TYR A 79 4.16 -13.49 7.23
N ALA A 80 4.90 -12.40 7.45
CA ALA A 80 5.89 -12.28 8.51
C ALA A 80 6.07 -10.82 8.93
N SER A 81 6.60 -10.62 10.14
CA SER A 81 7.03 -9.33 10.68
C SER A 81 8.40 -9.45 11.35
N SER A 82 8.90 -8.34 11.90
CA SER A 82 10.15 -8.36 12.69
C SER A 82 10.00 -9.12 14.01
N GLU A 83 8.78 -9.15 14.56
CA GLU A 83 8.42 -9.78 15.82
C GLU A 83 8.29 -11.31 15.69
N CYS A 84 7.76 -11.81 14.56
CA CYS A 84 7.56 -13.24 14.31
C CYS A 84 7.32 -13.54 12.82
N TYR A 85 7.68 -14.75 12.39
CA TYR A 85 7.24 -15.31 11.11
C TYR A 85 5.92 -16.05 11.34
N PHE A 86 4.87 -15.71 10.61
CA PHE A 86 3.53 -16.19 10.94
C PHE A 86 3.08 -17.36 10.07
N GLY A 87 3.16 -17.21 8.75
CA GLY A 87 2.48 -18.13 7.85
C GLY A 87 2.93 -18.09 6.40
N VAL A 88 2.41 -19.02 5.63
CA VAL A 88 2.74 -19.20 4.21
C VAL A 88 1.49 -19.26 3.35
N ASN A 89 1.59 -18.79 2.11
CA ASN A 89 0.55 -18.95 1.11
C ASN A 89 0.63 -20.34 0.49
N LEU A 90 -0.34 -21.21 0.81
CA LEU A 90 -0.42 -22.57 0.27
C LEU A 90 -0.88 -22.62 -1.20
N LYS A 91 -1.38 -21.50 -1.74
CA LYS A 91 -1.79 -21.35 -3.15
C LYS A 91 -1.04 -20.17 -3.79
N PRO A 92 0.29 -20.29 -3.98
CA PRO A 92 1.13 -19.15 -4.38
C PRO A 92 0.78 -18.55 -5.75
N LEU A 93 0.13 -19.32 -6.63
CA LEU A 93 -0.29 -18.87 -7.97
C LEU A 93 -1.74 -18.37 -8.05
N CYS A 94 -2.40 -18.15 -6.90
CA CYS A 94 -3.74 -17.55 -6.91
C CYS A 94 -3.70 -16.08 -7.35
N ASP A 95 -4.86 -15.55 -7.73
CA ASP A 95 -5.02 -14.13 -7.99
C ASP A 95 -4.60 -13.30 -6.76
N PRO A 96 -3.84 -12.19 -6.93
CA PRO A 96 -3.40 -11.34 -5.82
C PRO A 96 -4.53 -10.88 -4.87
N ALA A 97 -5.75 -10.67 -5.37
CA ALA A 97 -6.90 -10.28 -4.56
C ALA A 97 -7.41 -11.42 -3.64
N ASN A 98 -7.01 -12.67 -3.93
CA ASN A 98 -7.45 -13.87 -3.23
C ASN A 98 -6.37 -14.50 -2.34
N VAL A 99 -5.23 -13.82 -2.16
CA VAL A 99 -4.14 -14.32 -1.31
C VAL A 99 -4.63 -14.54 0.12
N ALA A 100 -4.37 -15.73 0.65
CA ALA A 100 -4.61 -16.11 2.03
C ALA A 100 -3.40 -16.86 2.59
N PHE A 101 -3.02 -16.55 3.82
CA PHE A 101 -1.87 -17.14 4.50
C PHE A 101 -2.35 -18.14 5.55
N THR A 102 -1.74 -19.32 5.55
CA THR A 102 -1.96 -20.35 6.58
C THR A 102 -0.93 -20.15 7.67
N LEU A 103 -1.38 -19.85 8.88
CA LEU A 103 -0.46 -19.70 10.02
C LEU A 103 0.16 -21.04 10.37
N LEU A 104 1.47 -21.02 10.66
CA LEU A 104 2.25 -22.19 11.01
C LEU A 104 2.26 -22.36 12.53
N PRO A 105 1.55 -23.34 13.12
CA PRO A 105 1.32 -23.40 14.57
C PRO A 105 2.59 -23.58 15.43
N ASN A 106 3.73 -23.90 14.80
CA ASN A 106 5.01 -24.10 15.46
C ASN A 106 5.87 -22.83 15.54
N MET A 107 5.46 -21.71 14.92
CA MET A 107 6.28 -20.49 14.86
C MET A 107 6.03 -19.54 16.05
N GLY A 108 4.91 -19.70 16.74
CA GLY A 108 4.54 -18.97 17.96
C GLY A 108 3.19 -19.44 18.48
N TYR A 109 2.77 -18.92 19.63
CA TYR A 109 1.40 -19.10 20.11
C TYR A 109 0.54 -17.92 19.63
N TYR A 110 -0.58 -18.24 18.98
CA TYR A 110 -1.44 -17.26 18.33
C TYR A 110 -2.78 -17.16 19.05
N GLU A 111 -3.12 -15.93 19.42
CA GLU A 111 -4.41 -15.55 19.97
C GLU A 111 -5.03 -14.47 19.08
N PHE A 112 -6.35 -14.34 19.14
CA PHE A 112 -7.11 -13.48 18.25
C PHE A 112 -8.12 -12.65 19.04
N ILE A 113 -8.09 -11.34 18.86
CA ILE A 113 -9.11 -10.43 19.40
C ILE A 113 -10.21 -10.30 18.34
N PRO A 114 -11.45 -10.77 18.59
CA PRO A 114 -12.56 -10.55 17.67
C PRO A 114 -12.82 -9.07 17.45
N LEU A 115 -13.02 -8.68 16.20
CA LEU A 115 -13.46 -7.34 15.84
C LEU A 115 -14.94 -7.41 15.45
N ASP A 116 -15.82 -6.90 16.31
CA ASP A 116 -17.22 -6.70 15.95
C ASP A 116 -17.33 -5.51 15.00
N GLU A 117 -18.22 -5.61 13.99
CA GLU A 117 -18.46 -4.55 13.00
C GLU A 117 -18.87 -3.20 13.64
N ASN A 118 -19.28 -3.20 14.92
CA ASN A 118 -19.70 -2.03 15.68
C ASN A 118 -18.66 -1.51 16.70
N GLU A 119 -17.54 -2.21 16.92
CA GLU A 119 -16.49 -1.84 17.89
C GLU A 119 -15.17 -1.39 17.22
N THR A 120 -15.26 -0.53 16.21
CA THR A 120 -14.11 0.24 15.68
C THR A 120 -13.55 1.27 16.67
N ASN A 121 -14.00 1.26 17.93
CA ASN A 121 -13.78 2.31 18.93
C ASN A 121 -13.09 1.86 20.24
N GLY A 122 -12.43 0.69 20.27
CA GLY A 122 -11.57 0.34 21.41
C GLY A 122 -10.30 1.19 21.44
N ASN A 123 -10.01 1.86 22.56
CA ASN A 123 -8.72 2.51 22.81
C ASN A 123 -7.60 1.45 22.79
N ASP A 124 -6.46 1.78 22.16
CA ASP A 124 -5.32 0.85 22.10
C ASP A 124 -4.69 0.53 23.47
N ASP A 125 -5.01 1.31 24.49
CA ASP A 125 -4.52 1.17 25.87
C ASP A 125 -5.44 0.40 26.83
N GLU A 126 -6.59 -0.14 26.37
CA GLU A 126 -7.44 -0.97 27.23
C GLU A 126 -6.91 -2.41 27.33
N GLU A 127 -6.68 -2.89 28.56
CA GLU A 127 -6.39 -4.30 28.83
C GLU A 127 -7.57 -5.15 28.36
N ILE A 128 -7.36 -5.92 27.29
CA ILE A 128 -8.39 -6.81 26.74
C ILE A 128 -8.56 -7.98 27.73
N PRO A 129 -9.77 -8.18 28.28
CA PRO A 129 -10.04 -9.29 29.18
C PRO A 129 -9.68 -10.65 28.54
N LEU A 130 -9.08 -11.55 29.32
CA LEU A 130 -8.63 -12.88 28.87
C LEU A 130 -9.74 -13.68 28.18
N ASP A 131 -10.99 -13.49 28.60
CA ASP A 131 -12.20 -14.12 28.08
C ASP A 131 -12.58 -13.67 26.66
N LYS A 132 -11.98 -12.59 26.14
CA LYS A 132 -12.22 -12.12 24.77
C LYS A 132 -11.26 -12.71 23.74
N LEU A 133 -10.16 -13.35 24.14
CA LEU A 133 -9.22 -13.94 23.17
C LEU A 133 -9.68 -15.30 22.68
N VAL A 134 -9.52 -15.51 21.38
CA VAL A 134 -9.86 -16.75 20.68
C VAL A 134 -8.57 -17.44 20.26
N ASP A 135 -8.45 -18.74 20.54
CA ASP A 135 -7.30 -19.52 20.09
C ASP A 135 -7.33 -19.76 18.58
N LEU A 136 -6.16 -20.04 17.99
CA LEU A 136 -5.99 -20.33 16.56
C LEU A 136 -7.04 -21.27 15.96
N VAL A 137 -7.41 -22.35 16.65
CA VAL A 137 -8.34 -23.37 16.13
C VAL A 137 -9.82 -22.99 16.29
N HIS A 138 -10.12 -21.93 17.05
CA HIS A 138 -11.49 -21.52 17.40
C HIS A 138 -11.98 -20.29 16.62
N VAL A 139 -11.16 -19.75 15.71
CA VAL A 139 -11.55 -18.64 14.84
C VAL A 139 -12.67 -19.04 13.88
N LYS A 140 -13.53 -18.09 13.50
CA LYS A 140 -14.73 -18.35 12.67
C LYS A 140 -14.55 -17.78 11.27
N ILE A 141 -14.91 -18.56 10.25
CA ILE A 141 -14.88 -18.12 8.84
C ILE A 141 -15.71 -16.85 8.67
N GLY A 142 -15.17 -15.88 7.94
CA GLY A 142 -15.81 -14.60 7.65
C GLY A 142 -15.60 -13.54 8.73
N CYS A 143 -15.25 -13.92 9.96
CA CYS A 143 -14.97 -12.98 11.04
C CYS A 143 -13.59 -12.32 10.90
N TYR A 144 -13.49 -11.13 11.47
CA TYR A 144 -12.28 -10.31 11.51
C TYR A 144 -11.66 -10.37 12.90
N TYR A 145 -10.33 -10.43 12.93
CA TYR A 145 -9.59 -10.53 14.16
C TYR A 145 -8.34 -9.67 14.12
N GLU A 146 -7.96 -9.11 15.27
CA GLU A 146 -6.62 -8.58 15.47
C GLU A 146 -5.68 -9.68 15.97
N LEU A 147 -4.49 -9.79 15.36
CA LEU A 147 -3.50 -10.80 15.70
C LEU A 147 -2.74 -10.46 16.99
N VAL A 148 -2.73 -11.41 17.92
CA VAL A 148 -1.95 -11.38 19.16
C VAL A 148 -0.97 -12.56 19.16
N VAL A 149 0.30 -12.30 19.49
CA VAL A 149 1.34 -13.32 19.46
C VAL A 149 2.09 -13.44 20.77
N THR A 150 2.41 -14.68 21.13
CA THR A 150 3.43 -14.99 22.13
C THR A 150 4.58 -15.72 21.43
N THR A 151 5.80 -15.18 21.55
CA THR A 151 6.97 -15.63 20.78
C THR A 151 8.06 -16.22 21.68
N PHE A 152 8.90 -17.08 21.11
CA PHE A 152 10.06 -17.65 21.81
C PHE A 152 11.08 -16.60 22.28
N SER A 153 11.07 -15.41 21.67
CA SER A 153 11.93 -14.28 22.02
C SER A 153 11.43 -13.45 23.21
N GLY A 154 10.30 -13.84 23.83
CA GLY A 154 9.82 -13.23 25.07
C GLY A 154 8.75 -12.15 24.89
N LEU A 155 8.21 -11.96 23.69
CA LEU A 155 6.97 -11.19 23.53
C LEU A 155 5.81 -12.05 24.05
N ASN A 156 5.06 -11.54 25.02
CA ASN A 156 3.94 -12.24 25.63
C ASN A 156 2.65 -11.49 25.33
N ARG A 157 1.73 -12.15 24.61
CA ARG A 157 0.43 -11.60 24.18
C ARG A 157 0.57 -10.22 23.53
N TYR A 158 1.59 -10.07 22.70
CA TYR A 158 1.88 -8.82 22.01
C TYR A 158 0.89 -8.62 20.86
N ARG A 159 0.21 -7.47 20.85
CA ARG A 159 -0.69 -7.05 19.77
C ARG A 159 0.12 -6.63 18.56
N ILE A 160 0.02 -7.38 17.47
CA ILE A 160 0.70 -7.03 16.20
C ILE A 160 0.06 -5.78 15.57
N GLY A 161 -1.25 -5.59 15.82
CA GLY A 161 -2.05 -4.53 15.21
C GLY A 161 -2.53 -4.86 13.79
N ASP A 162 -2.23 -6.05 13.29
CA ASP A 162 -2.72 -6.53 11.99
C ASP A 162 -4.14 -7.08 12.14
N VAL A 163 -5.01 -6.68 11.22
CA VAL A 163 -6.38 -7.16 11.09
C VAL A 163 -6.43 -8.25 10.01
N LEU A 164 -6.99 -9.39 10.38
CA LEU A 164 -7.03 -10.60 9.56
C LEU A 164 -8.47 -11.10 9.43
N GLN A 165 -8.88 -11.45 8.21
CA GLN A 165 -10.16 -12.11 7.96
C GLN A 165 -9.94 -13.60 7.76
N VAL A 166 -10.68 -14.45 8.48
CA VAL A 166 -10.65 -15.90 8.26
C VAL A 166 -11.36 -16.24 6.95
N THR A 167 -10.63 -16.81 6.00
CA THR A 167 -11.16 -17.18 4.68
C THR A 167 -11.48 -18.67 4.54
N GLY A 168 -10.91 -19.50 5.41
CA GLY A 168 -11.08 -20.94 5.37
C GLY A 168 -10.07 -21.65 6.26
N PHE A 169 -9.93 -22.96 6.05
CA PHE A 169 -9.00 -23.82 6.78
C PHE A 169 -8.27 -24.74 5.82
N HIS A 170 -6.98 -24.96 6.09
CA HIS A 170 -6.21 -26.05 5.51
C HIS A 170 -5.98 -27.12 6.58
N ASN A 171 -6.66 -28.26 6.44
CA ASN A 171 -6.87 -29.21 7.54
C ASN A 171 -7.53 -28.49 8.73
N GLN A 172 -6.85 -28.42 9.88
CA GLN A 172 -7.31 -27.70 11.07
C GLN A 172 -6.65 -26.31 11.23
N ALA A 173 -5.70 -25.95 10.36
CA ALA A 173 -5.02 -24.66 10.44
C ALA A 173 -5.82 -23.59 9.68
N PRO A 174 -6.21 -22.47 10.33
CA PRO A 174 -6.95 -21.40 9.66
C PRO A 174 -6.12 -20.69 8.59
N GLN A 175 -6.81 -20.18 7.58
CA GLN A 175 -6.26 -19.37 6.50
C GLN A 175 -6.80 -17.95 6.60
N PHE A 176 -5.89 -16.96 6.62
CA PHE A 176 -6.23 -15.57 6.82
C PHE A 176 -5.92 -14.72 5.60
N ARG A 177 -6.87 -13.87 5.21
CA ARG A 177 -6.61 -12.74 4.32
C ARG A 177 -6.14 -11.58 5.16
N PHE A 178 -5.04 -10.96 4.75
CA PHE A 178 -4.57 -9.72 5.36
C PHE A 178 -5.50 -8.57 4.94
N ILE A 179 -6.03 -7.84 5.92
CA ILE A 179 -6.97 -6.75 5.70
C ILE A 179 -6.22 -5.41 5.80
N CYS A 180 -5.75 -5.06 6.98
CA CYS A 180 -5.02 -3.82 7.22
C CYS A 180 -4.24 -3.85 8.54
N ARG A 181 -3.56 -2.76 8.86
CA ARG A 181 -3.02 -2.50 10.20
C ARG A 181 -3.92 -1.47 10.87
N ARG A 182 -4.41 -1.77 12.08
CA ARG A 182 -5.50 -1.08 12.80
C ARG A 182 -5.26 0.41 13.09
N ASN A 183 -4.05 0.92 12.90
CA ASN A 183 -3.72 2.31 13.25
C ASN A 183 -4.60 3.31 12.51
N VAL A 184 -5.23 4.23 13.25
CA VAL A 184 -5.85 5.43 12.70
C VAL A 184 -4.76 6.28 12.07
N ILE A 185 -4.85 6.50 10.75
CA ILE A 185 -3.85 7.26 10.02
C ILE A 185 -4.28 8.72 9.80
N LEU A 186 -5.59 8.99 9.70
CA LEU A 186 -6.14 10.34 9.56
C LEU A 186 -7.35 10.53 10.47
N SER A 187 -7.41 11.71 11.09
CA SER A 187 -8.52 12.16 11.93
C SER A 187 -8.43 13.69 12.04
N ILE A 188 -9.56 14.39 11.85
CA ILE A 188 -9.65 15.86 12.02
C ILE A 188 -10.54 16.18 13.24
N ASP A 189 -11.67 15.52 13.36
CA ASP A 189 -12.64 15.65 14.45
C ASP A 189 -13.01 14.24 14.95
N ASN A 190 -14.27 13.83 14.84
CA ASN A 190 -14.72 12.49 15.25
C ASN A 190 -14.45 11.39 14.21
N ASP A 191 -14.00 11.78 13.01
CA ASP A 191 -13.63 10.86 11.95
C ASP A 191 -12.36 10.08 12.30
N LYS A 192 -12.34 8.80 11.96
CA LYS A 192 -11.19 7.92 12.17
C LYS A 192 -10.98 7.09 10.91
N THR A 193 -10.13 7.58 10.02
CA THR A 193 -9.77 6.85 8.81
C THR A 193 -8.54 5.98 9.07
N ASN A 194 -8.70 4.68 8.90
CA ASN A 194 -7.61 3.71 8.95
C ASN A 194 -6.91 3.58 7.57
N GLU A 195 -5.83 2.81 7.51
CA GLU A 195 -5.08 2.61 6.26
C GLU A 195 -5.88 1.92 5.15
N GLU A 196 -6.80 1.04 5.51
CA GLU A 196 -7.65 0.31 4.56
C GLU A 196 -8.66 1.21 3.87
N ASP A 197 -9.37 2.03 4.63
CA ASP A 197 -10.40 2.93 4.11
C ASP A 197 -9.78 4.01 3.24
N LEU A 198 -8.60 4.51 3.63
CA LEU A 198 -7.84 5.40 2.76
C LEU A 198 -7.37 4.68 1.48
N HIS A 199 -6.89 3.45 1.60
CA HIS A 199 -6.44 2.70 0.43
C HIS A 199 -7.60 2.38 -0.54
N LYS A 200 -8.75 1.96 -0.03
CA LYS A 200 -9.98 1.70 -0.80
C LYS A 200 -10.45 2.96 -1.54
N SER A 201 -10.56 4.09 -0.84
CA SER A 201 -10.97 5.37 -1.44
C SER A 201 -10.01 5.83 -2.53
N ILE A 202 -8.70 5.64 -2.35
CA ILE A 202 -7.70 5.93 -3.40
C ILE A 202 -7.87 4.99 -4.58
N MET A 203 -8.08 3.68 -4.37
CA MET A 203 -8.32 2.74 -5.46
C MET A 203 -9.56 3.12 -6.28
N ALA A 204 -10.64 3.53 -5.63
CA ALA A 204 -11.83 4.02 -6.33
C ALA A 204 -11.52 5.25 -7.20
N ALA A 205 -10.76 6.21 -6.68
CA ALA A 205 -10.37 7.40 -7.43
C ALA A 205 -9.38 7.09 -8.57
N THR A 206 -8.44 6.15 -8.39
CA THR A 206 -7.48 5.79 -9.44
C THR A 206 -8.12 5.18 -10.68
N ARG A 207 -9.30 4.55 -10.56
CA ARG A 207 -10.07 4.06 -11.73
C ARG A 207 -10.43 5.18 -12.71
N LEU A 208 -10.59 6.41 -12.21
CA LEU A 208 -10.86 7.59 -13.04
C LEU A 208 -9.63 8.05 -13.83
N LEU A 209 -8.43 7.62 -13.45
CA LEU A 209 -7.18 7.93 -14.15
C LEU A 209 -6.90 6.98 -15.32
N GLU A 210 -7.48 5.77 -15.31
CA GLU A 210 -7.24 4.73 -16.33
C GLU A 210 -7.47 5.22 -17.78
N PRO A 211 -8.56 5.95 -18.11
CA PRO A 211 -8.80 6.43 -19.48
C PRO A 211 -7.75 7.43 -19.98
N TYR A 212 -6.99 8.03 -19.07
CA TYR A 212 -6.00 9.08 -19.35
C TYR A 212 -4.57 8.52 -19.44
N ASN A 213 -4.40 7.20 -19.39
CA ASN A 213 -3.11 6.52 -19.35
C ASN A 213 -2.20 7.08 -18.24
N ALA A 214 -2.81 7.47 -17.13
CA ALA A 214 -2.15 8.03 -15.96
C ALA A 214 -2.12 6.97 -14.87
N LEU A 215 -0.93 6.67 -14.37
CA LEU A 215 -0.72 5.73 -13.28
C LEU A 215 -0.38 6.51 -12.01
N LEU A 216 -1.09 6.24 -10.93
CA LEU A 216 -0.65 6.66 -9.60
C LEU A 216 0.58 5.83 -9.21
N VAL A 217 1.75 6.48 -9.15
CA VAL A 217 3.00 5.84 -8.77
C VAL A 217 3.04 5.60 -7.27
N GLU A 218 2.69 6.63 -6.51
CA GLU A 218 2.77 6.61 -5.05
C GLU A 218 1.83 7.66 -4.44
N TYR A 219 1.39 7.41 -3.21
CA TYR A 219 0.66 8.38 -2.42
C TYR A 219 1.04 8.36 -0.94
N THR A 220 0.80 9.49 -0.29
CA THR A 220 0.73 9.61 1.18
C THR A 220 -0.32 10.65 1.55
N SER A 221 -0.75 10.66 2.80
CA SER A 221 -1.69 11.64 3.33
C SER A 221 -1.14 12.46 4.49
N TYR A 222 -1.88 13.48 4.86
CA TYR A 222 -1.70 14.34 6.02
C TYR A 222 -3.05 14.94 6.43
N ALA A 223 -3.27 15.12 7.73
CA ALA A 223 -4.43 15.81 8.27
C ALA A 223 -4.08 17.29 8.47
N ASP A 224 -4.62 18.17 7.62
CA ASP A 224 -4.32 19.59 7.66
C ASP A 224 -5.30 20.33 8.59
N THR A 225 -4.78 20.73 9.75
CA THR A 225 -5.50 21.52 10.76
C THR A 225 -5.14 23.00 10.70
N SER A 226 -4.44 23.46 9.65
CA SER A 226 -4.12 24.88 9.47
C SER A 226 -5.33 25.70 9.01
N SER A 227 -6.30 25.06 8.34
CA SER A 227 -7.60 25.62 8.00
C SER A 227 -8.65 25.25 9.06
N VAL A 228 -9.70 26.08 9.17
CA VAL A 228 -10.89 25.76 9.98
C VAL A 228 -12.13 25.80 9.06
N PRO A 229 -12.83 24.66 8.86
CA PRO A 229 -12.49 23.33 9.38
C PRO A 229 -11.21 22.75 8.78
N GLY A 230 -10.57 21.82 9.52
CA GLY A 230 -9.44 21.05 9.02
C GLY A 230 -9.88 20.07 7.93
N HIS A 231 -8.95 19.55 7.14
CA HIS A 231 -9.29 18.64 6.03
C HIS A 231 -8.17 17.65 5.72
N TYR A 232 -8.49 16.63 4.93
CA TYR A 232 -7.51 15.64 4.49
C TYR A 232 -6.75 16.14 3.27
N VAL A 233 -5.43 16.01 3.30
CA VAL A 233 -4.53 16.31 2.18
C VAL A 233 -3.88 15.02 1.71
N ILE A 234 -4.03 14.71 0.43
CA ILE A 234 -3.49 13.51 -0.20
C ILE A 234 -2.47 13.93 -1.27
N TYR A 235 -1.22 13.51 -1.11
CA TYR A 235 -0.16 13.76 -2.09
C TYR A 235 -0.13 12.64 -3.12
N TRP A 236 -0.23 12.97 -4.41
CA TRP A 236 -0.20 12.01 -5.52
C TRP A 236 1.00 12.26 -6.43
N GLU A 237 1.84 11.25 -6.63
CA GLU A 237 2.82 11.25 -7.72
C GLU A 237 2.23 10.47 -8.90
N ILE A 238 1.94 11.17 -9.99
CA ILE A 238 1.29 10.60 -11.17
C ILE A 238 2.30 10.51 -12.32
N LYS A 239 2.38 9.34 -12.95
CA LYS A 239 3.17 9.11 -14.16
C LYS A 239 2.24 8.89 -15.35
N HIS A 240 2.43 9.70 -16.39
CA HIS A 240 1.76 9.47 -17.66
C HIS A 240 2.52 8.38 -18.42
N CYS A 241 1.84 7.28 -18.70
CA CYS A 241 2.34 6.27 -19.62
C CYS A 241 2.25 6.84 -21.05
N THR A 242 3.26 6.57 -21.87
CA THR A 242 3.22 6.95 -23.29
C THR A 242 2.16 6.12 -24.01
N PRO A 243 1.23 6.75 -24.75
CA PRO A 243 0.24 5.99 -25.53
C PRO A 243 0.97 5.13 -26.57
N SER A 244 0.52 3.89 -26.72
CA SER A 244 0.92 3.07 -27.86
C SER A 244 0.32 3.68 -29.14
N VAL A 245 0.87 3.35 -30.31
CA VAL A 245 0.37 3.82 -31.63
C VAL A 245 -1.11 3.45 -31.86
N LEU A 246 -1.68 2.56 -31.05
CA LEU A 246 -3.08 2.12 -31.09
C LEU A 246 -4.03 2.91 -30.17
N ASP A 247 -3.51 3.71 -29.23
CA ASP A 247 -4.33 4.39 -28.24
C ASP A 247 -4.91 5.67 -28.85
N LYS A 248 -6.24 5.69 -29.04
CA LYS A 248 -7.00 6.85 -29.52
C LYS A 248 -6.65 8.07 -28.67
N ILE A 249 -6.43 9.20 -29.34
CA ILE A 249 -6.21 10.56 -28.82
C ILE A 249 -6.62 10.69 -27.34
N THR A 250 -5.65 10.54 -26.44
CA THR A 250 -5.84 10.76 -25.01
C THR A 250 -6.02 12.26 -24.76
N THR A 251 -7.21 12.66 -24.35
CA THR A 251 -7.45 13.97 -23.76
C THR A 251 -6.48 14.15 -22.59
N PRO A 252 -5.78 15.29 -22.44
CA PRO A 252 -4.90 15.49 -21.29
C PRO A 252 -5.67 15.42 -19.97
N LEU A 253 -5.04 14.90 -18.91
CA LEU A 253 -5.63 14.86 -17.56
C LEU A 253 -5.95 16.29 -17.11
N GLY A 254 -7.24 16.62 -17.11
CA GLY A 254 -7.73 17.96 -16.80
C GLY A 254 -7.97 18.16 -15.30
N PRO A 255 -8.01 19.42 -14.82
CA PRO A 255 -8.36 19.77 -13.44
C PRO A 255 -9.65 19.11 -12.94
N LYS A 256 -10.65 18.98 -13.83
CA LYS A 256 -11.95 18.37 -13.51
C LYS A 256 -11.84 16.90 -13.11
N VAL A 257 -10.97 16.14 -13.77
CA VAL A 257 -10.79 14.71 -13.46
C VAL A 257 -10.19 14.54 -12.07
N LEU A 258 -9.26 15.41 -11.67
CA LEU A 258 -8.67 15.38 -10.33
C LEU A 258 -9.67 15.85 -9.25
N GLN A 259 -10.56 16.78 -9.57
CA GLN A 259 -11.69 17.12 -8.70
C GLN A 259 -12.69 15.96 -8.58
N GLU A 260 -12.95 15.23 -9.68
CA GLU A 260 -13.74 13.99 -9.68
C GLU A 260 -13.06 12.87 -8.86
N CYS A 261 -11.73 12.81 -8.87
CA CYS A 261 -10.97 11.93 -7.98
C CYS A 261 -11.17 12.32 -6.52
N CYS A 262 -11.09 13.61 -6.16
CA CYS A 262 -11.33 14.05 -4.79
C CYS A 262 -12.70 13.60 -4.27
N ILE A 263 -13.77 13.81 -5.06
CA ILE A 263 -15.12 13.40 -4.64
C ILE A 263 -15.28 11.88 -4.62
N ALA A 264 -14.69 11.14 -5.57
CA ALA A 264 -14.71 9.68 -5.54
C ALA A 264 -14.04 9.12 -4.29
N MET A 265 -12.96 9.76 -3.81
CA MET A 265 -12.36 9.42 -2.53
C MET A 265 -13.31 9.69 -1.37
N GLU A 266 -13.91 10.88 -1.30
CA GLU A 266 -14.81 11.25 -0.19
C GLU A 266 -16.07 10.36 -0.11
N GLU A 267 -16.59 9.89 -1.24
CA GLU A 267 -17.76 8.99 -1.28
C GLU A 267 -17.45 7.58 -0.74
N ASP A 268 -16.21 7.12 -0.88
CA ASP A 268 -15.76 5.80 -0.41
C ASP A 268 -15.20 5.82 1.03
N LEU A 269 -15.02 7.00 1.62
CA LEU A 269 -14.67 7.14 3.04
C LEU A 269 -15.87 6.78 3.95
N ASP A 270 -15.56 6.53 5.21
CA ASP A 270 -16.51 5.97 6.17
C ASP A 270 -17.73 6.87 6.43
N TYR A 271 -18.75 6.29 7.07
CA TYR A 271 -20.00 7.00 7.37
C TYR A 271 -19.77 8.26 8.21
N ILE A 272 -18.83 8.21 9.17
CA ILE A 272 -18.54 9.33 10.07
C ILE A 272 -17.87 10.47 9.33
N TYR A 273 -16.86 10.21 8.50
CA TYR A 273 -16.24 11.21 7.64
C TYR A 273 -17.28 11.90 6.76
N ARG A 274 -18.15 11.13 6.10
CA ARG A 274 -19.21 11.69 5.23
C ARG A 274 -20.25 12.49 6.01
N ARG A 275 -20.60 12.09 7.25
CA ARG A 275 -21.43 12.90 8.16
C ARG A 275 -20.75 14.22 8.51
N CYS A 276 -19.48 14.16 8.89
CA CYS A 276 -18.68 15.30 9.31
C CYS A 276 -18.49 16.31 8.16
N ARG A 277 -18.37 15.84 6.91
CA ARG A 277 -18.34 16.68 5.70
C ARG A 277 -19.71 17.26 5.34
N THR A 278 -20.77 16.46 5.38
CA THR A 278 -22.07 16.81 4.78
C THR A 278 -23.02 17.50 5.76
N ASN A 279 -23.11 16.99 6.99
CA ASN A 279 -24.05 17.43 8.02
C ASN A 279 -23.38 18.31 9.08
N ASP A 280 -22.33 17.80 9.73
CA ASP A 280 -21.74 18.48 10.90
C ASP A 280 -20.85 19.66 10.49
N LYS A 281 -20.39 19.70 9.24
CA LYS A 281 -19.50 20.73 8.65
C LYS A 281 -18.21 20.95 9.46
N CYS A 282 -17.75 19.92 10.16
CA CYS A 282 -16.51 19.96 10.96
C CYS A 282 -15.27 19.51 10.18
N ILE A 283 -15.43 18.98 8.97
CA ILE A 283 -14.31 18.65 8.05
C ILE A 283 -14.48 19.43 6.74
N GLY A 284 -13.40 20.04 6.27
CA GLY A 284 -13.31 20.74 4.99
C GLY A 284 -13.12 19.79 3.79
N PRO A 285 -13.20 20.31 2.56
CA PRO A 285 -13.07 19.49 1.34
C PRO A 285 -11.70 18.81 1.23
N LEU A 286 -11.72 17.52 0.89
CA LEU A 286 -10.51 16.74 0.64
C LEU A 286 -9.69 17.39 -0.49
N GLU A 287 -8.38 17.50 -0.24
CA GLU A 287 -7.42 18.09 -1.15
C GLU A 287 -6.50 17.01 -1.74
N ILE A 288 -6.38 16.95 -3.07
CA ILE A 288 -5.33 16.20 -3.76
C ILE A 288 -4.24 17.18 -4.20
N ARG A 289 -3.00 16.96 -3.73
CA ARG A 289 -1.79 17.69 -4.14
C ARG A 289 -0.97 16.82 -5.09
N VAL A 290 -0.89 17.21 -6.36
CA VAL A 290 -0.07 16.50 -7.35
C VAL A 290 1.38 16.95 -7.22
N VAL A 291 2.30 16.01 -7.00
CA VAL A 291 3.73 16.30 -6.82
C VAL A 291 4.56 16.03 -8.09
N LYS A 292 5.81 16.48 -8.10
CA LYS A 292 6.77 16.22 -9.18
C LYS A 292 7.18 14.73 -9.22
N PRO A 293 7.47 14.15 -10.40
CA PRO A 293 8.11 12.84 -10.48
C PRO A 293 9.42 12.81 -9.69
N GLY A 294 9.67 11.73 -8.95
CA GLY A 294 10.82 11.57 -8.07
C GLY A 294 10.67 12.22 -6.68
N THR A 295 9.48 12.71 -6.33
CA THR A 295 9.24 13.29 -5.01
C THR A 295 9.27 12.20 -3.94
N PHE A 296 8.65 11.04 -4.20
CA PHE A 296 8.65 9.93 -3.25
C PHE A 296 10.01 9.23 -3.14
N GLU A 297 10.84 9.27 -4.19
CA GLU A 297 12.26 8.86 -4.10
C GLU A 297 13.02 9.79 -3.14
N SER A 298 12.82 11.10 -3.27
CA SER A 298 13.42 12.09 -2.35
C SER A 298 12.93 11.94 -0.91
N LEU A 299 11.66 11.55 -0.74
CA LEU A 299 11.08 11.24 0.56
C LEU A 299 11.70 9.98 1.19
N MET A 300 11.90 8.94 0.39
CA MET A 300 12.59 7.71 0.80
C MET A 300 14.02 8.02 1.25
N ASP A 301 14.78 8.81 0.47
CA ASP A 301 16.13 9.25 0.83
C ASP A 301 16.17 10.01 2.16
N LEU A 302 15.16 10.84 2.43
CA LEU A 302 15.05 11.58 3.70
C LEU A 302 14.88 10.62 4.88
N PHE A 303 14.02 9.62 4.77
CA PHE A 303 13.83 8.63 5.84
C PHE A 303 15.02 7.70 6.01
N ILE A 304 15.69 7.31 4.92
CA ILE A 304 16.93 6.51 4.97
C ILE A 304 18.02 7.30 5.73
N LYS A 305 18.17 8.60 5.45
CA LYS A 305 19.11 9.47 6.19
C LYS A 305 18.78 9.60 7.67
N GLN A 306 17.51 9.41 8.05
CA GLN A 306 17.05 9.39 9.44
C GLN A 306 17.16 8.01 10.10
N GLY A 307 17.72 7.01 9.41
CA GLY A 307 17.99 5.68 9.95
C GLY A 307 16.99 4.60 9.53
N ALA A 308 16.06 4.88 8.62
CA ALA A 308 15.20 3.84 8.06
C ALA A 308 16.01 2.84 7.24
N SER A 309 15.70 1.54 7.39
CA SER A 309 16.31 0.48 6.60
C SER A 309 15.83 0.54 5.15
N ILE A 310 16.77 0.57 4.20
CA ILE A 310 16.49 0.62 2.75
C ILE A 310 15.61 -0.57 2.33
N ASN A 311 15.91 -1.78 2.82
CA ASN A 311 15.23 -3.02 2.41
C ASN A 311 13.83 -3.19 3.04
N GLN A 312 13.51 -2.40 4.06
CA GLN A 312 12.22 -2.46 4.75
C GLN A 312 11.39 -1.18 4.56
N TYR A 313 11.92 -0.21 3.83
CA TYR A 313 11.23 1.05 3.62
C TYR A 313 9.92 0.80 2.86
N LYS A 314 8.84 1.32 3.45
CA LYS A 314 7.55 1.47 2.81
C LYS A 314 7.15 2.93 2.97
N THR A 315 6.64 3.53 1.89
CA THR A 315 6.12 4.90 1.95
C THR A 315 5.06 4.98 3.06
N PRO A 316 5.25 5.82 4.09
CA PRO A 316 4.26 5.98 5.14
C PRO A 316 2.95 6.47 4.53
N ARG A 317 1.81 5.92 4.96
CA ARG A 317 0.50 6.32 4.42
C ARG A 317 -0.01 7.63 5.00
N CYS A 318 0.48 8.03 6.16
CA CYS A 318 0.28 9.36 6.73
C CYS A 318 1.61 9.92 7.21
N ILE A 319 1.90 11.17 6.83
CA ILE A 319 3.10 11.89 7.27
C ILE A 319 2.76 12.75 8.48
N LYS A 320 3.52 12.54 9.57
CA LYS A 320 3.51 13.41 10.76
C LYS A 320 4.79 14.25 10.91
N SER A 321 5.82 13.96 10.12
CA SER A 321 7.11 14.65 10.21
C SER A 321 7.09 15.97 9.44
N ASP A 322 7.36 17.08 10.14
CA ASP A 322 7.45 18.42 9.54
C ASP A 322 8.47 18.50 8.40
N ALA A 323 9.59 17.78 8.52
CA ALA A 323 10.63 17.77 7.49
C ALA A 323 10.12 17.10 6.20
N ALA A 324 9.40 15.99 6.34
CA ALA A 324 8.78 15.29 5.22
C ALA A 324 7.65 16.12 4.60
N LEU A 325 6.81 16.79 5.40
CA LEU A 325 5.76 17.68 4.90
C LEU A 325 6.33 18.88 4.13
N LYS A 326 7.43 19.48 4.61
CA LYS A 326 8.13 20.56 3.88
C LYS A 326 8.65 20.08 2.53
N LEU A 327 9.23 18.88 2.47
CA LEU A 327 9.72 18.29 1.22
C LEU A 327 8.58 18.04 0.23
N LEU A 328 7.48 17.44 0.68
CA LEU A 328 6.28 17.20 -0.13
C LEU A 328 5.68 18.51 -0.65
N ASN A 329 5.46 19.49 0.24
CA ASN A 329 4.90 20.80 -0.10
C ASN A 329 5.75 21.58 -1.11
N SER A 330 7.07 21.54 -1.01
CA SER A 330 7.96 22.19 -1.99
C SER A 330 7.97 21.53 -3.37
N SER A 331 7.44 20.30 -3.46
CA SER A 331 7.37 19.50 -4.69
C SER A 331 5.98 19.49 -5.33
N VAL A 332 4.99 20.18 -4.75
CA VAL A 332 3.64 20.29 -5.29
C VAL A 332 3.64 21.09 -6.59
N LYS A 333 2.98 20.55 -7.62
CA LYS A 333 2.73 21.21 -8.91
C LYS A 333 1.36 21.87 -8.97
N ALA A 334 0.36 21.23 -8.39
CA ALA A 334 -1.03 21.67 -8.41
C ALA A 334 -1.81 21.06 -7.24
N TYR A 335 -2.86 21.73 -6.81
CA TYR A 335 -3.78 21.27 -5.78
C TYR A 335 -5.22 21.32 -6.30
N PHE A 336 -6.03 20.35 -5.87
CA PHE A 336 -7.42 20.20 -6.28
C PHE A 336 -8.26 19.85 -5.07
N PHE A 337 -9.39 20.54 -4.89
CA PHE A 337 -10.33 20.28 -3.82
C PHE A 337 -11.56 19.54 -4.35
N SER A 338 -12.18 18.75 -3.49
CA SER A 338 -13.49 18.17 -3.76
C SER A 338 -14.51 19.28 -4.11
N PRO A 339 -15.20 19.21 -5.26
CA PRO A 339 -16.05 20.29 -5.75
C PRO A 339 -17.44 20.32 -5.08
N ARG A 340 -17.81 19.27 -4.34
CA ARG A 340 -19.08 19.14 -3.61
C ARG A 340 -18.89 18.27 -2.38
N ASP A 341 -19.91 18.22 -1.53
CA ASP A 341 -19.90 17.28 -0.40
C ASP A 341 -20.26 15.85 -0.86
N PRO A 342 -19.74 14.81 -0.18
CA PRO A 342 -20.11 13.42 -0.45
C PRO A 342 -21.56 13.14 -0.05
N THR A 343 -22.09 12.02 -0.50
CA THR A 343 -23.46 11.62 -0.19
C THR A 343 -23.50 11.05 1.22
N TRP A 344 -24.35 11.62 2.07
CA TRP A 344 -24.61 11.15 3.42
C TRP A 344 -26.12 11.12 3.68
N ASN A 345 -26.62 9.98 4.14
CA ASN A 345 -28.01 9.80 4.53
C ASN A 345 -28.06 9.42 6.02
N PRO A 346 -28.85 10.13 6.84
CA PRO A 346 -28.94 9.94 8.29
C PRO A 346 -29.56 8.62 8.74
#